data_AF-A0A519EZ73-F1
#
_entry.id   AF-A0A519EZ73-F1
#
_cell.length_a   1.000
_cell.length_b   1.000
_cell.length_c   1.000
_cell.angle_alpha   90.00
_cell.angle_beta   90.00
_cell.angle_gamma   90.00
#
_symmetry.space_group_name_H-M   'P 1'
#
loop_
_entity.id
_entity.type
_entity.pdbx_description
1 polymer ?
#
loop_
_entity_poly.entity_id
_entity_poly.type
_entity_poly.pdbx_seq_one_letter_code
_entity_poly.pdbx_strand_id
1 'polypeptide(L)'
;MKRVALGLLAGAAVLYGVAHALEARHPAWGYVAAFAEAAMVGAIADWFAVVALFRHPLGLPIPHTAIIPANKDRIGAKLAGFILDNFLST
;
A
#
# COMPACT_ATOMS: atom_id res chain seq x y z
N MET A 1 4.88 12.94 7.24
CA MET A 1 4.68 11.99 6.12
C MET A 1 3.22 11.60 5.91
N LYS A 2 2.50 11.09 6.92
CA LYS A 2 1.06 10.70 6.77
C LYS A 2 0.14 11.80 6.19
N ARG A 3 0.37 13.07 6.58
CA ARG A 3 -0.40 14.22 6.06
C ARG A 3 -0.19 14.48 4.58
N VAL A 4 1.00 14.20 4.05
CA VAL A 4 1.31 14.38 2.61
C VAL A 4 0.61 13.29 1.80
N ALA A 5 0.66 12.03 2.24
CA ALA A 5 -0.06 10.93 1.59
C ALA A 5 -1.58 11.17 1.56
N LEU A 6 -2.16 11.62 2.68
CA LEU A 6 -3.56 12.03 2.74
C LEU A 6 -3.87 13.21 1.81
N GLY A 7 -2.97 14.21 1.74
CA GLY A 7 -3.12 15.35 0.85
C GLY A 7 -3.08 14.96 -0.64
N LEU A 8 -2.19 14.04 -1.02
CA LEU A 8 -2.11 13.52 -2.39
C LEU A 8 -3.35 12.71 -2.77
N LEU A 9 -3.87 11.87 -1.85
CA LEU A 9 -5.10 11.11 -2.07
C LEU A 9 -6.31 12.05 -2.21
N ALA A 10 -6.43 13.05 -1.33
CA ALA A 10 -7.47 14.06 -1.44
C ALA A 10 -7.36 14.88 -2.74
N GLY A 11 -6.14 15.22 -3.15
CA GLY A 11 -5.87 15.87 -4.43
C GLY A 11 -6.34 15.03 -5.62
N ALA A 12 -6.06 13.72 -5.63
CA ALA A 12 -6.53 12.81 -6.66
C ALA A 12 -8.07 12.69 -6.69
N ALA A 13 -8.71 12.64 -5.52
CA ALA A 13 -10.18 12.60 -5.42
C ALA A 13 -10.84 13.90 -5.93
N VAL A 14 -10.26 15.06 -5.60
CA VAL A 14 -10.71 16.35 -6.13
C VAL A 14 -10.50 16.41 -7.64
N LEU A 15 -9.34 15.96 -8.14
CA LEU A 15 -9.04 15.95 -9.58
C LEU A 15 -9.99 15.03 -10.36
N TYR A 16 -10.34 13.86 -9.80
CA TYR A 16 -11.38 12.98 -10.34
C TYR A 16 -12.75 13.67 -10.39
N GLY A 17 -13.19 14.26 -9.28
CA GLY A 17 -14.50 14.94 -9.22
C GLY A 17 -14.60 16.12 -10.19
N VAL A 18 -13.53 16.91 -10.32
CA VAL A 18 -13.46 18.02 -11.28
C VAL A 18 -13.45 17.50 -12.71
N ALA A 19 -12.64 16.47 -13.02
CA ALA A 19 -12.58 15.90 -14.36
C ALA A 19 -13.93 15.30 -14.79
N HIS A 20 -14.60 14.57 -13.89
CA HIS A 20 -15.92 13.99 -14.16
C HIS A 20 -17.00 15.06 -14.35
N ALA A 21 -16.99 16.13 -13.54
CA ALA A 21 -17.92 17.25 -13.71
C ALA A 21 -17.71 18.03 -15.04
N LEU A 22 -16.49 18.02 -15.58
CA LEU A 22 -16.15 18.66 -16.86
C LEU A 22 -16.25 17.71 -18.07
N GLU A 23 -16.56 16.43 -17.85
CA GLU A 23 -16.65 15.40 -18.89
C GLU A 23 -17.68 15.74 -19.97
N ALA A 24 -18.76 16.42 -19.59
CA ALA A 24 -19.79 16.90 -20.51
C ALA A 24 -19.30 17.96 -21.52
N ARG A 25 -18.13 18.59 -21.29
CA ARG A 25 -17.59 19.64 -22.18
C ARG A 25 -16.62 19.10 -23.23
N HIS A 26 -15.78 18.13 -22.89
CA HIS A 26 -14.82 17.55 -23.85
C HIS A 26 -14.43 16.12 -23.47
N PRO A 27 -14.34 15.18 -24.44
CA PRO A 27 -13.96 13.79 -24.20
C PRO A 27 -12.55 13.60 -23.63
N ALA A 28 -11.68 14.61 -23.75
CA ALA A 28 -10.35 14.61 -23.12
C ALA A 28 -10.41 14.49 -21.58
N TRP A 29 -11.49 14.98 -20.96
CA TRP A 29 -11.69 14.89 -19.51
C TRP A 29 -11.98 13.47 -19.03
N GLY A 30 -12.52 12.60 -19.89
CA GLY A 30 -12.72 11.18 -19.58
C GLY A 30 -11.40 10.44 -19.34
N TYR A 31 -10.33 10.77 -20.09
CA TYR A 31 -9.00 10.20 -19.85
C TYR A 31 -8.40 10.66 -18.52
N VAL A 32 -8.62 11.92 -18.15
CA VAL A 32 -8.16 12.48 -16.86
C VAL A 32 -8.93 11.85 -15.71
N ALA A 33 -10.24 11.65 -15.86
CA ALA A 33 -11.07 10.95 -14.89
C ALA A 33 -10.59 9.50 -14.70
N ALA A 34 -10.39 8.74 -15.78
CA ALA A 34 -9.88 7.37 -15.71
C ALA A 34 -8.49 7.28 -15.05
N PHE A 35 -7.58 8.22 -15.34
CA PHE A 35 -6.28 8.29 -14.69
C PHE A 35 -6.41 8.57 -13.19
N ALA A 36 -7.26 9.52 -12.80
CA ALA A 36 -7.48 9.87 -11.40
C ALA A 36 -8.16 8.74 -10.61
N GLU A 37 -9.08 8.02 -11.24
CA GLU A 37 -9.71 6.81 -10.68
C GLU A 37 -8.67 5.72 -10.44
N ALA A 38 -7.83 5.42 -11.44
CA ALA A 38 -6.75 4.45 -11.31
C ALA A 38 -5.75 4.84 -10.21
N ALA A 39 -5.40 6.13 -10.09
CA ALA A 39 -4.54 6.64 -9.04
C ALA A 39 -5.14 6.46 -7.64
N MET A 40 -6.45 6.70 -7.49
CA MET A 40 -7.15 6.52 -6.21
C MET A 40 -7.19 5.05 -5.79
N VAL A 41 -7.53 4.14 -6.72
CA VAL A 41 -7.53 2.69 -6.46
C VAL A 41 -6.12 2.19 -6.12
N GLY A 42 -5.11 2.65 -6.85
CA GLY A 42 -3.71 2.30 -6.60
C GLY A 42 -3.23 2.73 -5.21
N ALA A 43 -3.59 3.93 -4.77
CA ALA A 43 -3.25 4.43 -3.43
C ALA A 43 -3.91 3.60 -2.31
N ILE A 44 -5.15 3.14 -2.51
CA ILE A 44 -5.83 2.25 -1.57
C ILE A 44 -5.17 0.87 -1.54
N ALA A 45 -4.78 0.34 -2.70
CA ALA A 45 -4.11 -0.94 -2.81
C ALA A 45 -2.73 -0.96 -2.12
N ASP A 46 -1.93 0.10 -2.29
CA ASP A 46 -0.65 0.25 -1.61
C ASP A 46 -0.81 0.28 -0.08
N TRP A 47 -1.79 1.05 0.41
CA TRP A 47 -2.12 1.06 1.83
C TRP A 47 -2.47 -0.33 2.35
N PHE A 48 -3.33 -1.06 1.62
CA PHE A 48 -3.71 -2.42 2.00
C PHE A 48 -2.51 -3.37 2.02
N ALA A 49 -1.61 -3.29 1.04
CA ALA A 49 -0.43 -4.15 0.94
C ALA A 49 0.52 -3.95 2.12
N VAL A 50 0.84 -2.70 2.47
CA VAL A 50 1.71 -2.39 3.61
C VAL A 50 1.06 -2.85 4.92
N VAL A 51 -0.24 -2.58 5.11
CA VAL A 51 -0.94 -3.05 6.30
C VAL A 51 -0.94 -4.57 6.36
N ALA A 52 -1.25 -5.27 5.26
CA ALA A 52 -1.27 -6.73 5.20
C ALA A 52 0.11 -7.37 5.44
N LEU A 53 1.21 -6.69 5.14
CA LEU A 53 2.54 -7.19 5.45
C LEU A 53 2.81 -7.23 6.96
N PHE A 54 2.38 -6.19 7.68
CA PHE A 54 2.73 -5.97 9.08
C PHE A 54 1.62 -6.30 10.08
N ARG A 55 0.34 -6.24 9.68
CA ARG A 55 -0.86 -6.31 10.53
C ARG A 55 -2.03 -6.90 9.73
N HIS A 56 -3.18 -7.07 10.39
CA HIS A 56 -4.41 -7.46 9.72
C HIS A 56 -5.17 -6.19 9.26
N PRO A 57 -5.42 -6.02 7.94
CA PRO A 57 -6.20 -4.90 7.46
C PRO A 57 -7.61 -4.95 8.04
N LEU A 58 -8.09 -3.80 8.55
CA LEU A 58 -9.40 -3.65 9.20
C LEU A 58 -9.61 -4.49 10.48
N GLY A 59 -8.56 -5.09 11.05
CA GLY A 59 -8.66 -5.92 12.26
C GLY A 59 -9.33 -7.27 12.05
N LEU A 60 -9.65 -7.64 10.82
CA LEU A 60 -10.23 -8.93 10.48
C LEU A 60 -9.12 -9.98 10.26
N PRO A 61 -9.21 -11.18 10.86
CA PRO A 61 -8.22 -12.23 10.69
C PRO A 61 -8.38 -12.89 9.31
N ILE A 62 -7.91 -12.19 8.27
CA ILE A 62 -7.91 -12.71 6.90
C ILE A 62 -6.75 -13.71 6.76
N PRO A 63 -7.01 -14.96 6.33
CA PRO A 63 -5.96 -15.94 6.08
C PRO A 63 -4.95 -15.39 5.04
N HIS A 64 -3.66 -15.52 5.32
CA HIS A 64 -2.52 -14.97 4.54
C HIS A 64 -2.20 -13.46 4.71
N THR A 65 -2.72 -12.80 5.75
CA THR A 65 -2.27 -11.45 6.15
C THR A 65 -1.38 -11.51 7.40
N ALA A 66 -0.58 -10.47 7.66
CA ALA A 66 0.51 -10.44 8.64
C ALA A 66 1.65 -11.45 8.37
N ILE A 67 2.15 -11.48 7.13
CA ILE A 67 3.20 -12.41 6.68
C ILE A 67 4.47 -12.30 7.54
N ILE A 68 4.88 -11.08 7.91
CA ILE A 68 6.08 -10.87 8.73
C ILE A 68 5.90 -11.39 10.16
N PRO A 69 4.86 -11.01 10.92
CA PRO A 69 4.58 -11.58 12.23
C PRO A 69 4.46 -13.11 12.22
N ALA A 70 3.82 -13.68 11.20
CA ALA A 70 3.64 -15.13 11.07
C ALA A 70 4.96 -15.89 10.83
N ASN A 71 5.98 -15.25 10.27
CA ASN A 71 7.27 -15.87 9.96
C ASN A 71 8.43 -15.38 10.84
N LYS A 72 8.16 -14.55 11.86
CA LYS A 72 9.19 -13.91 12.69
C LYS A 72 10.18 -14.91 13.31
N ASP A 73 9.68 -16.05 13.79
CA ASP A 73 10.50 -17.04 14.49
C ASP A 73 11.44 -17.77 13.52
N ARG A 74 10.94 -18.07 12.31
CA ARG A 74 11.74 -18.65 11.22
C ARG A 74 12.84 -17.69 10.75
N ILE A 75 12.53 -16.40 10.64
CA ILE A 75 13.51 -15.38 10.26
C ILE A 75 14.56 -15.22 11.36
N GLY A 76 14.16 -15.19 12.63
CA GLY A 76 15.06 -15.12 13.78
C GLY A 76 16.03 -16.29 13.84
N ALA A 77 15.54 -17.52 13.66
CA ALA A 77 16.38 -18.72 13.65
C ALA A 77 17.45 -18.68 12.53
N LYS A 78 17.06 -18.26 11.31
CA LYS A 78 18.01 -18.12 10.20
C LYS A 78 19.05 -17.02 10.44
N LEU A 79 18.65 -15.90 11.02
CA LEU A 79 19.56 -14.79 11.32
C LEU A 79 20.56 -15.19 12.40
N ALA A 80 20.11 -15.90 13.44
CA ALA A 80 20.96 -16.42 14.49
C ALA A 80 22.01 -17.40 13.94
N GLY A 81 21.60 -18.34 13.07
CA GLY A 81 22.51 -19.25 12.38
C GLY A 81 23.55 -18.50 11.54
N PHE A 82 23.12 -17.51 10.75
CA PHE A 82 24.04 -16.70 9.96
C PHE A 82 25.10 -15.99 10.81
N ILE A 83 24.71 -15.42 11.96
CA ILE A 83 25.66 -14.74 12.86
C ILE A 83 26.62 -15.74 13.49
N LEU A 84 26.13 -16.89 13.95
CA LEU A 84 26.96 -17.98 14.47
C LEU A 84 28.01 -18.42 13.44
N ASP A 85 27.56 -18.70 12.22
CA ASP A 85 28.41 -19.23 11.16
C ASP A 85 29.44 -18.21 10.64
N ASN A 86 29.10 -16.91 10.59
CA ASN A 86 29.96 -15.90 9.96
C ASN A 86 30.77 -15.06 10.96
N PHE A 87 30.36 -14.95 12.22
CA PHE A 87 31.01 -14.08 13.21
C PHE A 87 31.55 -14.81 14.43
N LEU A 88 31.00 -15.98 14.79
CA LEU A 88 31.40 -16.71 15.99
C LEU A 88 32.18 -18.01 15.70
N SER A 89 32.31 -18.41 14.43
CA SER A 89 33.05 -19.61 14.01
C SER A 89 34.56 -19.37 13.77
N THR A 90 35.14 -18.34 14.40
CA THR A 90 36.61 -18.17 14.45
C THR A 90 37.19 -19.11 15.50
#